data_AF-A0A7X9DDH8-F1
#
_entry.id   AF-A0A7X9DDH8-F1
#
_cell.length_a   1.000
_cell.length_b   1.000
_cell.length_c   1.000
_cell.angle_alpha   90.00
_cell.angle_beta   90.00
_cell.angle_gamma   90.00
#
_symmetry.space_group_name_H-M   'P 1'
#
loop_
_entity.id
_entity.type
_entity.pdbx_description
1 polymer ?
#
loop_
_entity_poly.entity_id
_entity_poly.type
_entity_poly.pdbx_seq_one_letter_code
_entity_poly.pdbx_strand_id
1 'polypeptide(L)'
;MAGIITLIVMPAFMYSGYLVPLEQMAELPKMIGNWFPLSHYLRSLYPVFNHRQDLSVVYPELNILWKYVGLFMGLSMISILIGQFEMKKILRRELEAENKKKLSAIMEEKARKAALEEIKKAIELELTKFQ
;
A
#
# COMPACT_ATOMS: atom_id res chain seq x y z
N MET A 1 -15.83 -1.21 -8.88
CA MET A 1 -14.71 -2.11 -9.20
C MET A 1 -14.77 -2.59 -10.65
N ALA A 2 -15.78 -3.38 -11.05
CA ALA A 2 -15.89 -3.91 -12.43
C ALA A 2 -15.79 -2.83 -13.53
N GLY A 3 -16.54 -1.72 -13.42
CA GLY A 3 -16.51 -0.66 -14.44
C GLY A 3 -15.16 0.04 -14.60
N ILE A 4 -14.38 0.19 -13.51
CA ILE A 4 -13.04 0.83 -13.57
C ILE A 4 -12.05 -0.11 -14.26
N ILE A 5 -12.13 -1.42 -13.95
CA ILE A 5 -11.30 -2.43 -14.60
C ILE A 5 -11.63 -2.46 -16.10
N THR A 6 -12.91 -2.48 -16.48
CA THR A 6 -13.33 -2.46 -17.89
C THR A 6 -12.84 -1.21 -18.63
N LEU A 7 -12.85 -0.04 -17.98
CA LEU A 7 -12.40 1.22 -18.57
C LEU A 7 -10.90 1.24 -18.87
N ILE A 8 -10.10 0.48 -18.12
CA ILE A 8 -8.65 0.33 -18.35
C ILE A 8 -8.36 -0.80 -19.34
N VAL A 9 -9.08 -1.91 -19.22
CA VAL A 9 -8.85 -3.12 -20.01
C VAL A 9 -9.32 -2.94 -21.46
N MET A 10 -10.47 -2.30 -21.70
CA MET A 10 -10.98 -2.13 -23.06
C MET A 10 -10.01 -1.37 -23.98
N PRO A 11 -9.49 -0.19 -23.60
CA PRO A 11 -8.49 0.50 -24.42
C PRO A 11 -7.25 -0.36 -24.68
N ALA A 12 -6.79 -1.12 -23.68
CA ALA A 12 -5.66 -2.02 -23.86
C ALA A 12 -5.94 -3.08 -24.95
N PHE A 13 -7.13 -3.67 -25.00
CA PHE A 13 -7.50 -4.61 -26.06
C PHE A 13 -7.71 -3.93 -27.42
N MET A 14 -8.31 -2.74 -27.44
CA MET A 14 -8.54 -1.99 -28.67
C MET A 14 -7.25 -1.56 -29.36
N TYR A 15 -6.27 -1.10 -28.59
CA TYR A 15 -5.03 -0.52 -29.13
C TYR A 15 -3.84 -1.49 -29.15
N SER A 16 -3.98 -2.71 -28.64
CA SER A 16 -2.85 -3.65 -28.54
C SER A 16 -2.49 -4.41 -29.80
N GLY A 17 -3.31 -4.31 -30.85
CA GLY A 17 -3.15 -5.17 -32.03
C GLY A 17 -3.98 -6.46 -31.97
N TYR A 18 -4.75 -6.67 -30.90
CA TYR A 18 -5.60 -7.86 -30.75
C TYR A 18 -6.85 -7.82 -31.65
N LEU A 19 -7.57 -6.69 -31.63
CA LEU A 19 -8.81 -6.53 -32.41
C LEU A 19 -8.57 -6.04 -33.83
N VAL A 20 -7.58 -5.17 -34.02
CA VAL A 20 -7.20 -4.60 -35.31
C VAL A 20 -5.70 -4.82 -35.49
N PRO A 21 -5.22 -5.35 -36.63
CA PRO A 21 -3.79 -5.49 -36.87
C PRO A 21 -3.05 -4.15 -36.76
N LEU A 22 -1.85 -4.15 -36.16
CA LEU A 22 -1.07 -2.94 -35.91
C LEU A 22 -0.62 -2.22 -37.18
N GLU A 23 -0.55 -2.96 -38.29
CA GLU A 23 -0.21 -2.47 -39.63
C GLU A 23 -1.34 -1.62 -40.21
N GLN A 24 -2.59 -1.86 -39.77
CA GLN A 24 -3.79 -1.17 -40.23
C GLN A 24 -4.19 -0.02 -39.30
N MET A 25 -3.55 0.10 -38.15
CA MET A 25 -3.78 1.20 -37.21
C MET A 25 -3.07 2.47 -37.65
N ALA A 26 -3.76 3.61 -37.52
CA ALA A 26 -3.13 4.91 -37.62
C ALA A 26 -2.05 5.10 -36.53
N GLU A 27 -1.16 6.06 -36.74
CA GLU A 27 0.02 6.28 -35.88
C GLU A 27 -0.36 6.57 -34.42
N LEU A 28 -1.39 7.39 -34.19
CA LEU A 28 -1.87 7.75 -32.85
C LEU A 28 -2.35 6.52 -32.04
N PRO A 29 -3.31 5.70 -32.52
CA PRO A 29 -3.69 4.43 -31.87
C PRO A 29 -2.50 3.50 -31.60
N LYS A 30 -1.55 3.43 -32.54
CA LYS A 30 -0.35 2.59 -32.41
C LYS A 30 0.59 3.09 -31.30
N MET A 31 0.75 4.40 -31.16
CA MET A 31 1.49 5.01 -30.06
C MET A 31 0.84 4.73 -28.70
N ILE A 32 -0.49 4.88 -28.60
CA ILE A 32 -1.25 4.58 -27.39
C ILE A 32 -1.13 3.10 -27.04
N GLY A 33 -1.19 2.22 -28.04
CA GLY A 33 -0.97 0.79 -27.87
C GLY A 33 0.36 0.47 -27.18
N ASN A 34 1.45 1.17 -27.53
CA ASN A 34 2.77 0.96 -26.92
C ASN A 34 2.85 1.33 -25.43
N TRP A 35 1.80 1.91 -24.84
CA TRP A 35 1.77 2.14 -23.40
C TRP A 35 1.30 0.92 -22.62
N PHE A 36 0.64 -0.03 -23.30
CA PHE A 36 0.11 -1.23 -22.68
C PHE A 36 1.06 -2.41 -22.88
N PRO A 37 1.35 -3.19 -21.82
CA PRO A 37 2.21 -4.37 -21.94
C PRO A 37 1.62 -5.42 -22.88
N LEU A 38 0.29 -5.47 -23.02
CA LEU A 38 -0.40 -6.40 -23.90
C LEU A 38 0.06 -6.30 -25.37
N SER A 39 0.37 -5.09 -25.85
CA SER A 39 0.82 -4.85 -27.21
C SER A 39 2.19 -5.47 -27.50
N HIS A 40 3.12 -5.29 -26.55
CA HIS A 40 4.46 -5.87 -26.62
C HIS A 40 4.43 -7.39 -26.51
N TYR A 41 3.51 -7.92 -25.69
CA TYR A 41 3.26 -9.35 -25.59
C TYR A 41 2.77 -9.94 -26.92
N LEU A 42 1.74 -9.35 -27.54
CA LEU A 42 1.19 -9.83 -28.82
C LEU A 42 2.22 -9.73 -29.96
N ARG A 43 3.00 -8.64 -30.01
CA ARG A 43 4.11 -8.48 -30.98
C ARG A 43 5.20 -9.52 -30.82
N SER A 44 5.45 -9.99 -29.60
CA SER A 44 6.41 -11.06 -29.34
C SER A 44 5.84 -12.42 -29.75
N LEU A 45 4.54 -12.61 -29.52
CA LEU A 45 3.88 -13.91 -29.69
C LEU A 45 3.68 -14.25 -31.17
N TYR A 46 3.28 -13.27 -31.99
CA TYR A 46 2.98 -13.47 -33.40
C TYR A 46 4.17 -14.04 -34.24
N PRO A 47 5.38 -13.47 -34.23
CA PRO A 47 6.52 -14.01 -34.98
C PRO A 47 7.02 -15.36 -34.43
N VAL A 48 7.05 -15.54 -33.11
CA VAL A 48 7.54 -16.76 -32.48
C VAL A 48 6.58 -17.94 -32.74
N PHE A 49 5.28 -17.73 -32.59
CA PHE A 49 4.31 -18.83 -32.71
C PHE A 49 3.81 -19.04 -34.15
N ASN A 50 3.53 -17.97 -34.90
CA ASN A 50 2.99 -18.11 -36.26
C ASN A 50 4.08 -18.26 -37.33
N HIS A 51 5.24 -17.63 -37.15
CA HIS A 51 6.33 -17.64 -38.13
C HIS A 51 7.51 -18.52 -37.71
N ARG A 52 7.43 -19.17 -36.53
CA ARG A 52 8.49 -20.01 -35.94
C ARG A 52 9.87 -19.34 -35.93
N GLN A 53 9.89 -18.03 -35.74
CA GLN A 53 11.13 -17.27 -35.63
C GLN A 53 11.77 -17.52 -34.27
N ASP A 54 13.10 -17.39 -34.22
CA ASP A 54 13.85 -17.50 -32.98
C ASP A 54 13.44 -16.42 -31.98
N LEU A 55 13.52 -16.78 -30.70
CA LEU A 55 13.18 -15.88 -29.59
C LEU A 55 14.04 -14.60 -29.57
N SER A 56 15.24 -14.67 -30.16
CA SER A 56 16.17 -13.54 -30.26
C SER A 56 15.58 -12.36 -31.04
N VAL A 57 14.71 -12.63 -32.02
CA VAL A 57 14.06 -11.60 -32.84
C VAL A 57 13.12 -10.72 -32.01
N VAL A 58 12.53 -11.28 -30.95
CA VAL A 58 11.56 -10.59 -30.08
C VAL A 58 12.16 -10.09 -28.77
N TYR A 59 13.47 -10.21 -28.57
CA TYR A 59 14.15 -9.70 -27.37
C TYR A 59 13.87 -8.23 -27.04
N PRO A 60 13.79 -7.29 -28.01
CA PRO A 60 13.43 -5.92 -27.69
C PRO A 60 12.07 -5.80 -26.99
N GLU A 61 11.08 -6.52 -27.50
CA GLU A 61 9.71 -6.53 -26.98
C GLU A 61 9.63 -7.23 -25.60
N LEU A 62 10.34 -8.35 -25.44
CA LEU A 62 10.47 -9.04 -24.15
C LEU A 62 11.18 -8.17 -23.09
N ASN A 63 12.21 -7.41 -23.47
CA ASN A 63 12.88 -6.50 -22.56
C ASN A 63 11.96 -5.37 -22.10
N ILE A 64 11.08 -4.87 -22.97
CA ILE A 64 10.06 -3.88 -22.59
C ILE A 64 9.08 -4.50 -21.58
N LEU A 65 8.63 -5.74 -21.79
CA LEU A 65 7.79 -6.45 -20.83
C LEU A 65 8.47 -6.58 -19.46
N TRP A 66 9.76 -6.88 -19.43
CA TRP A 66 10.54 -6.92 -18.19
C TRP A 66 10.59 -5.57 -17.46
N LYS A 67 10.63 -4.45 -18.20
CA LYS A 67 10.52 -3.11 -17.60
C LYS A 67 9.18 -2.90 -16.91
N TYR A 68 8.07 -3.36 -17.50
CA TYR A 68 6.76 -3.30 -16.84
C TYR A 68 6.71 -4.14 -15.57
N VAL A 69 7.25 -5.36 -15.59
CA VAL A 69 7.35 -6.22 -14.40
C VAL A 69 8.18 -5.55 -13.32
N GLY A 70 9.36 -5.02 -13.67
CA GLY A 70 10.24 -4.32 -12.73
C GLY A 70 9.58 -3.08 -12.14
N LEU A 71 8.88 -2.28 -12.95
CA LEU A 71 8.12 -1.12 -12.48
C LEU A 71 7.02 -1.53 -11.49
N PHE A 72 6.24 -2.57 -11.83
CA PHE A 72 5.18 -3.07 -10.96
C PHE A 72 5.72 -3.59 -9.62
N MET A 73 6.82 -4.34 -9.66
CA MET A 73 7.50 -4.79 -8.44
C MET A 73 8.02 -3.62 -7.61
N GLY A 74 8.62 -2.62 -8.24
CA GLY A 74 9.10 -1.40 -7.57
C GLY A 74 7.96 -0.64 -6.90
N LEU A 75 6.86 -0.41 -7.60
CA LEU A 75 5.68 0.26 -7.04
C LEU A 75 5.06 -0.54 -5.90
N SER A 76 5.01 -1.85 -6.02
CA SER A 76 4.52 -2.75 -4.96
C SER A 76 5.40 -2.68 -3.72
N MET A 77 6.73 -2.66 -3.90
CA MET A 77 7.68 -2.51 -2.80
C MET A 77 7.51 -1.16 -2.10
N ILE A 78 7.38 -0.06 -2.86
CA ILE A 78 7.13 1.28 -2.31
C ILE A 78 5.81 1.30 -1.52
N SER A 79 4.75 0.71 -2.06
CA SER A 79 3.44 0.62 -1.40
C SER A 79 3.53 -0.12 -0.06
N ILE A 80 4.24 -1.25 -0.02
CA ILE A 80 4.47 -2.01 1.21
C ILE A 80 5.26 -1.18 2.22
N LEU A 81 6.33 -0.51 1.79
CA LEU A 81 7.14 0.33 2.67
C LEU A 81 6.31 1.46 3.30
N ILE A 82 5.52 2.18 2.50
CA ILE A 82 4.63 3.23 3.00
C ILE A 82 3.62 2.65 3.99
N GLY A 83 2.99 1.52 3.67
CA GLY A 83 2.06 0.84 4.57
C GLY A 83 2.70 0.44 5.90
N GLN A 84 3.95 -0.02 5.89
CA GLN A 84 4.69 -0.33 7.13
C GLN A 84 4.99 0.92 7.97
N PHE A 85 5.31 2.05 7.34
CA PHE A 85 5.53 3.31 8.06
C PHE A 85 4.24 3.82 8.71
N GLU A 86 3.12 3.75 7.99
CA GLU A 86 1.81 4.15 8.53
C GLU A 86 1.40 3.26 9.71
N MET A 87 1.55 1.94 9.58
CA MET A 87 1.24 1.01 10.67
C MET A 87 2.10 1.24 11.91
N LYS A 88 3.41 1.48 11.75
CA LYS A 88 4.28 1.82 12.89
C LYS A 88 3.85 3.12 13.59
N LYS A 89 3.38 4.11 12.82
CA LYS A 89 2.91 5.38 13.37
C LYS A 89 1.60 5.22 14.15
N ILE A 90 0.67 4.41 13.65
CA ILE A 90 -0.59 4.10 14.34
C ILE A 90 -0.30 3.38 15.66
N LEU A 91 0.53 2.34 15.62
CA LEU A 91 0.88 1.56 16.81
C LEU A 91 1.54 2.41 17.89
N ARG A 92 2.44 3.34 17.53
CA ARG A 92 3.05 4.29 18.48
C ARG A 92 2.00 5.18 19.15
N ARG A 93 1.05 5.72 18.39
CA ARG A 93 -0.03 6.57 18.93
C ARG A 93 -0.92 5.81 19.89
N GLU A 94 -1.26 4.57 19.57
CA GLU A 94 -2.05 3.71 20.45
C GLU A 94 -1.31 3.40 21.76
N LEU A 95 -0.01 3.08 21.67
CA LEU A 95 0.83 2.82 22.84
C LEU A 95 0.99 4.06 23.74
N GLU A 96 1.18 5.25 23.14
CA GLU A 96 1.26 6.51 23.88
C GLU A 96 -0.06 6.85 24.58
N ALA A 97 -1.20 6.62 23.91
CA ALA A 97 -2.52 6.82 24.49
C ALA A 97 -2.77 5.86 25.67
N GLU A 98 -2.40 4.59 25.53
CA GLU A 98 -2.54 3.59 26.59
C GLU A 98 -1.63 3.93 27.79
N ASN A 99 -0.37 4.30 27.54
CA ASN A 99 0.57 4.69 28.59
C ASN A 99 0.12 5.93 29.34
N LYS A 100 -0.42 6.94 28.62
CA LYS A 100 -0.97 8.15 29.26
C LYS A 100 -2.17 7.80 30.16
N LYS A 101 -3.05 6.90 29.72
CA LYS A 101 -4.20 6.44 30.50
C LYS A 101 -3.78 5.66 31.75
N LYS A 102 -2.78 4.79 31.64
CA LYS A 102 -2.21 4.07 32.79
C LYS A 102 -1.56 5.04 33.78
N LEU A 103 -0.81 6.02 33.28
CA LEU A 103 -0.16 7.02 34.13
C LEU A 103 -1.18 7.87 34.89
N SER A 104 -2.26 8.32 34.23
CA SER A 104 -3.32 9.08 34.91
C SER A 104 -4.00 8.26 36.01
N ALA A 105 -4.27 6.97 35.76
CA ALA A 105 -4.87 6.09 36.77
C ALA A 105 -3.95 5.88 37.99
N ILE A 106 -2.64 5.71 37.77
CA ILE A 106 -1.66 5.58 38.85
C ILE A 106 -1.58 6.88 39.67
N MET A 107 -1.61 8.05 39.02
CA MET A 107 -1.58 9.34 39.73
C MET A 107 -2.84 9.54 40.57
N GLU A 108 -4.01 9.17 40.04
CA GLU A 108 -5.29 9.25 40.76
C GLU A 108 -5.30 8.31 41.98
N GLU A 109 -4.81 7.07 41.83
CA GLU A 109 -4.68 6.13 42.95
C GLU A 109 -3.73 6.65 44.02
N LYS A 110 -2.58 7.23 43.62
CA LYS A 110 -1.61 7.82 44.55
C LYS A 110 -2.19 9.02 45.29
N ALA A 111 -2.91 9.90 44.61
CA ALA A 111 -3.59 11.05 45.22
C ALA A 111 -4.65 10.60 46.24
N ARG A 112 -5.43 9.56 45.90
CA ARG A 112 -6.44 8.99 46.81
C ARG A 112 -5.81 8.41 48.07
N LYS A 113 -4.69 7.70 47.96
CA LYS A 113 -3.94 7.17 49.11
C LYS A 113 -3.39 8.29 50.00
N ALA A 114 -2.82 9.34 49.41
CA ALA A 114 -2.33 10.49 50.16
C ALA A 114 -3.45 11.20 50.94
N ALA A 115 -4.61 11.42 50.31
CA ALA A 115 -5.77 12.02 50.98
C ALA A 115 -6.27 11.15 52.15
N LEU A 116 -6.30 9.83 51.99
CA LEU A 116 -6.66 8.91 53.07
C LEU A 116 -5.67 8.96 54.25
N GLU A 117 -4.37 9.10 53.99
CA GLU A 117 -3.39 9.29 55.07
C GLU A 117 -3.58 10.62 55.81
N GLU A 118 -3.85 11.71 55.10
CA GLU A 118 -4.13 13.01 55.73
C GLU A 118 -5.38 12.96 56.62
N ILE A 119 -6.46 12.35 56.12
CA ILE A 119 -7.68 12.14 56.91
C ILE A 119 -7.39 11.29 58.14
N LYS A 120 -6.63 10.21 58.00
CA LYS A 120 -6.27 9.34 59.13
C LYS A 120 -5.46 10.10 60.19
N LYS A 121 -4.48 10.90 59.77
CA LYS A 121 -3.71 11.78 60.67
C LYS A 121 -4.59 12.81 61.38
N ALA A 122 -5.53 13.42 60.67
CA ALA A 122 -6.46 14.39 61.26
C ALA A 122 -7.34 13.76 62.35
N ILE A 123 -7.86 12.55 62.10
CA ILE A 123 -8.68 11.80 63.06
C ILE A 123 -7.86 11.42 64.31
N GLU A 124 -6.62 10.93 64.14
CA GLU A 124 -5.73 10.62 65.28
C GLU A 124 -5.42 11.86 66.14
N LEU A 125 -5.28 13.02 65.50
CA LEU A 125 -4.99 14.29 66.16
C LEU A 125 -6.21 14.88 66.89
N GLU A 126 -7.43 14.63 66.42
CA GLU A 126 -8.65 14.93 67.17
C GLU A 126 -8.84 13.97 68.35
N LEU A 127 -8.65 12.66 68.16
CA LEU A 127 -8.79 11.66 69.23
C LEU A 127 -7.85 11.91 70.41
N THR A 128 -6.64 12.40 70.15
CA THR A 128 -5.66 12.77 71.19
C THR A 128 -5.99 14.05 71.95
N LYS A 129 -6.89 14.91 71.44
CA LYS A 129 -7.40 16.08 72.18
C LYS A 129 -8.51 15.72 73.19
N PHE A 130 -9.07 14.51 73.10
CA PHE A 130 -10.15 14.03 73.98
C PHE A 130 -9.66 13.08 75.09
N GLN A 131 -8.34 12.88 75.22
CA GLN A 131 -7.68 12.18 76.33
C GLN A 131 -6.97 13.17 77.25
#